data_AF-A0A348TT02-F1
#
_entry.id   AF-A0A348TT02-F1
#
_cell.length_a   1.000
_cell.length_b   1.000
_cell.length_c   1.000
_cell.angle_alpha   90.00
_cell.angle_beta   90.00
_cell.angle_gamma   90.00
#
_symmetry.space_group_name_H-M   'P 1'
#
loop_
_entity.id
_entity.type
_entity.pdbx_description
1 polymer ?
#
loop_
_entity_poly.entity_id
_entity_poly.type
_entity_poly.pdbx_seq_one_letter_code
_entity_poly.pdbx_strand_id
1 'polypeptide(L)'
;MKKNYLLSSLLAGISLFGYAQNPADFFEKVSYRGAFGVGASADWTKPWANFAPNQTAYPGDASYSGPSKNAVVVNSDITTSANWSNTNVYYLEGPVHVLSGATLTIEKGTVIRGKNTGSLIGALIVAKGGKLVAEGTAQEPIVFTSEREVGNRTRGDWAGIMLCGKATINAPLTNSDQSGRPFEALANDRLSDYGSSLPDDNDNSGTLKYVRIEYAGYAYAINQELNSLTLAAVGRGTTIDYVQCSFGQDDSFEWFGGTVNAKHLIALAGTDDDFDMDEGYRGFGQFFLGVRHPGIYETASNGQSNGFEHDNNTNLGSSTPAVNPGINNPFPITSPTLSNVTLVGPLLSGTTAATANALNTEAAARFNNAMELRTSVATNLFNSVVFGYPRTLILNNRANLTPSTATKAASDSLVVRNTTMANATGSFISANSLPTGFTFSATTWLTSGPSSGWGATAGATLNKTTSVSDSIGLVKPAFELASGAASVASANVNQISFANSDFTLNTDAPIFSREGACFAHPRLGSLDAANCVAPNAVDFGFVTSSAEAIVVYPNPATDKVQVYTAQNFANAVVTIQNAMGTTLATQVANDHTVTFETSNFSNGMYIVTVNNGGKITSKTLLINR
;
A
#
# COMPACT_ATOMS: atom_id res chain seq x y z
N MET A 1 53.48 -6.83 54.37
CA MET A 1 53.02 -5.55 53.81
C MET A 1 52.25 -5.83 52.52
N LYS A 2 50.92 -5.80 52.58
CA LYS A 2 50.02 -5.95 51.43
C LYS A 2 49.93 -4.58 50.74
N LYS A 3 50.14 -4.51 49.42
CA LYS A 3 49.87 -3.29 48.63
C LYS A 3 48.48 -3.41 48.03
N ASN A 4 47.60 -2.50 48.42
CA ASN A 4 46.25 -2.33 47.88
C ASN A 4 46.34 -1.73 46.48
N TYR A 5 45.72 -2.38 45.49
CA TYR A 5 45.40 -1.76 44.21
C TYR A 5 43.93 -1.34 44.27
N LEU A 6 43.69 -0.02 44.34
CA LEU A 6 42.40 0.56 44.01
C LEU A 6 42.24 0.48 42.48
N LEU A 7 41.33 -0.37 42.00
CA LEU A 7 40.80 -0.24 40.64
C LEU A 7 39.83 0.95 40.64
N SER A 8 40.22 2.03 39.96
CA SER A 8 39.33 3.12 39.60
C SER A 8 38.33 2.62 38.56
N SER A 9 37.08 2.43 38.97
CA SER A 9 35.95 2.26 38.06
C SER A 9 35.75 3.55 37.26
N LEU A 10 36.17 3.54 36.00
CA LEU A 10 35.81 4.56 35.03
C LEU A 10 34.31 4.37 34.71
N LEU A 11 33.45 5.05 35.48
CA LEU A 11 32.05 5.25 35.13
C LEU A 11 32.03 6.13 33.86
N ALA A 12 32.12 5.51 32.69
CA ALA A 12 31.71 6.16 31.46
C ALA A 12 30.18 6.33 31.56
N GLY A 13 29.75 7.54 31.88
CA GLY A 13 28.35 7.93 31.80
C GLY A 13 27.88 7.77 30.35
N ILE A 14 27.30 6.62 30.05
CA ILE A 14 26.47 6.42 28.87
C ILE A 14 25.27 7.34 29.09
N SER A 15 25.29 8.49 28.42
CA SER A 15 24.14 9.35 28.30
C SER A 15 23.05 8.59 27.55
N LEU A 16 22.05 8.07 28.29
CA LEU A 16 20.76 7.60 27.76
C LEU A 16 19.96 8.80 27.20
N PHE A 17 20.43 9.43 26.14
CA PHE A 17 19.56 10.21 25.27
C PHE A 17 19.24 9.32 24.06
N GLY A 18 18.05 8.73 24.07
CA GLY A 18 17.49 8.09 22.90
C GLY A 18 17.58 9.07 21.73
N TYR A 19 18.28 8.68 20.68
CA TYR A 19 18.49 9.52 19.51
C TYR A 19 17.15 9.62 18.78
N ALA A 20 16.35 10.64 19.11
CA ALA A 20 15.27 11.06 18.23
C ALA A 20 15.94 11.41 16.88
N GLN A 21 15.69 10.63 15.83
CA GLN A 21 16.25 10.94 14.52
C GLN A 21 15.77 12.33 14.12
N ASN A 22 16.70 13.24 13.87
CA ASN A 22 16.40 14.57 13.38
C ASN A 22 15.75 14.40 12.00
N PRO A 23 14.55 14.93 11.75
CA PRO A 23 13.93 14.88 10.43
C PRO A 23 14.87 15.34 9.31
N ALA A 24 15.81 16.24 9.60
CA ALA A 24 16.75 16.80 8.64
C ALA A 24 17.80 15.77 8.15
N ASP A 25 18.06 14.74 8.95
CA ASP A 25 19.01 13.67 8.62
C ASP A 25 18.33 12.54 7.84
N PHE A 26 17.00 12.40 7.99
CA PHE A 26 16.23 11.39 7.28
C PHE A 26 15.91 11.79 5.85
N PHE A 27 15.33 12.97 5.62
CA PHE A 27 14.86 13.35 4.28
C PHE A 27 16.00 13.75 3.34
N GLU A 28 16.07 13.09 2.19
CA GLU A 28 16.94 13.51 1.09
C GLU A 28 16.41 14.79 0.46
N LYS A 29 17.31 15.77 0.24
CA LYS A 29 16.96 17.01 -0.43
C LYS A 29 17.02 16.82 -1.93
N VAL A 30 15.85 16.82 -2.58
CA VAL A 30 15.71 16.67 -4.02
C VAL A 30 15.09 17.89 -4.68
N SER A 31 15.34 18.07 -5.98
CA SER A 31 14.82 19.20 -6.77
C SER A 31 13.50 18.91 -7.49
N TYR A 32 12.84 17.80 -7.15
CA TYR A 32 11.61 17.33 -7.81
C TYR A 32 10.52 16.97 -6.80
N ARG A 33 9.29 16.88 -7.31
CA ARG A 33 8.12 16.39 -6.57
C ARG A 33 7.79 14.97 -7.02
N GLY A 34 7.13 14.22 -6.14
CA GLY A 34 6.83 12.82 -6.34
C GLY A 34 8.03 11.93 -6.08
N ALA A 35 7.86 10.64 -6.31
CA ALA A 35 8.83 9.62 -5.99
C ALA A 35 10.06 9.63 -6.92
N PHE A 36 9.98 10.28 -8.09
CA PHE A 36 10.99 10.15 -9.15
C PHE A 36 11.59 11.48 -9.57
N GLY A 37 12.91 11.48 -9.75
CA GLY A 37 13.62 12.55 -10.43
C GLY A 37 13.57 12.44 -11.94
N VAL A 38 14.27 13.35 -12.63
CA VAL A 38 14.31 13.38 -14.09
C VAL A 38 15.44 12.49 -14.60
N GLY A 39 15.15 11.69 -15.62
CA GLY A 39 16.12 10.84 -16.33
C GLY A 39 16.25 9.41 -15.79
N ALA A 40 16.81 8.52 -16.60
CA ALA A 40 16.90 7.09 -16.30
C ALA A 40 17.77 6.75 -15.07
N SER A 41 18.72 7.61 -14.72
CA SER A 41 19.56 7.48 -13.51
C SER A 41 18.82 7.83 -12.21
N ALA A 42 17.63 8.44 -12.29
CA ALA A 42 16.80 8.79 -11.14
C ALA A 42 15.68 7.76 -10.86
N ASP A 43 15.59 6.70 -11.66
CA ASP A 43 14.64 5.60 -11.47
C ASP A 43 15.20 4.58 -10.46
N TRP A 44 14.92 4.83 -9.18
CA TRP A 44 15.31 3.97 -8.07
C TRP A 44 14.56 2.62 -8.04
N THR A 45 13.54 2.41 -8.89
CA THR A 45 12.85 1.10 -8.99
C THR A 45 13.69 0.06 -9.72
N LYS A 46 14.76 0.49 -10.41
CA LYS A 46 15.65 -0.40 -11.15
C LYS A 46 16.86 -0.81 -10.30
N PRO A 47 17.42 -2.02 -10.57
CA PRO A 47 16.83 -3.13 -11.34
C PRO A 47 15.92 -4.07 -10.52
N TRP A 48 15.60 -3.74 -9.27
CA TRP A 48 15.10 -4.71 -8.29
C TRP A 48 13.59 -4.95 -8.31
N ALA A 49 12.79 -3.90 -8.56
CA ALA A 49 11.33 -4.00 -8.51
C ALA A 49 10.83 -4.92 -9.63
N ASN A 50 9.67 -5.55 -9.45
CA ASN A 50 9.02 -6.39 -10.45
C ASN A 50 7.58 -5.97 -10.70
N PHE A 51 7.27 -5.47 -11.89
CA PHE A 51 5.92 -5.01 -12.24
C PHE A 51 5.05 -6.07 -12.93
N ALA A 52 5.60 -7.26 -13.23
CA ALA A 52 4.86 -8.38 -13.80
C ALA A 52 5.18 -9.70 -13.07
N PRO A 53 4.97 -9.77 -11.75
CA PRO A 53 5.30 -10.96 -10.96
C PRO A 53 4.52 -12.20 -11.39
N ASN A 54 3.33 -12.07 -12.01
CA ASN A 54 2.60 -13.24 -12.50
C ASN A 54 3.25 -13.91 -13.73
N GLN A 55 4.12 -13.19 -14.45
CA GLN A 55 4.91 -13.71 -15.58
C GLN A 55 6.31 -14.16 -15.16
N THR A 56 6.72 -13.87 -13.93
CA THR A 56 8.10 -14.09 -13.50
C THR A 56 8.26 -15.48 -12.91
N ALA A 57 9.07 -16.32 -13.54
CA ALA A 57 9.46 -17.60 -12.98
C ALA A 57 10.53 -17.41 -11.89
N TYR A 58 10.29 -18.00 -10.73
CA TYR A 58 11.19 -18.06 -9.59
C TYR A 58 11.60 -19.50 -9.31
N PRO A 59 12.73 -19.75 -8.62
CA PRO A 59 13.03 -21.07 -8.07
C PRO A 59 11.81 -21.68 -7.36
N GLY A 60 11.49 -22.93 -7.73
CA GLY A 60 10.29 -23.64 -7.28
C GLY A 60 9.18 -23.73 -8.33
N ASP A 61 9.18 -22.89 -9.37
CA ASP A 61 8.25 -23.02 -10.50
C ASP A 61 8.76 -24.06 -11.51
N ALA A 62 7.85 -24.79 -12.13
CA ALA A 62 8.16 -25.73 -13.20
C ALA A 62 8.80 -25.05 -14.43
N SER A 63 8.51 -23.76 -14.65
CA SER A 63 9.03 -22.96 -15.76
C SER A 63 10.37 -22.28 -15.48
N TYR A 64 10.90 -22.37 -14.26
CA TYR A 64 12.16 -21.70 -13.90
C TYR A 64 13.37 -22.36 -14.55
N SER A 65 14.16 -21.58 -15.29
CA SER A 65 15.30 -22.04 -16.08
C SER A 65 16.68 -21.81 -15.44
N GLY A 66 16.73 -21.24 -14.24
CA GLY A 66 17.98 -21.03 -13.50
C GLY A 66 18.45 -22.28 -12.74
N PRO A 67 19.54 -22.17 -11.95
CA PRO A 67 20.06 -23.29 -11.17
C PRO A 67 19.01 -23.85 -10.21
N SER A 68 18.91 -25.19 -10.15
CA SER A 68 18.05 -25.86 -9.18
C SER A 68 18.44 -25.50 -7.75
N LYS A 69 17.44 -25.30 -6.90
CA LYS A 69 17.58 -25.00 -5.47
C LYS A 69 16.88 -26.07 -4.66
N ASN A 70 17.35 -26.35 -3.44
CA ASN A 70 16.70 -27.34 -2.59
C ASN A 70 15.40 -26.78 -2.01
N ALA A 71 14.33 -27.58 -2.00
CA ALA A 71 13.10 -27.21 -1.31
C ALA A 71 13.24 -27.46 0.21
N VAL A 72 12.91 -26.45 1.02
CA VAL A 72 12.92 -26.53 2.49
C VAL A 72 11.54 -26.14 2.99
N VAL A 73 10.84 -27.08 3.61
CA VAL A 73 9.57 -26.82 4.29
C VAL A 73 9.85 -26.20 5.66
N VAL A 74 9.16 -25.11 5.97
CA VAL A 74 9.23 -24.39 7.25
C VAL A 74 7.83 -24.37 7.84
N ASN A 75 7.65 -25.11 8.94
CA ASN A 75 6.36 -25.31 9.61
C ASN A 75 6.50 -25.26 11.15
N SER A 76 7.56 -24.63 11.64
CA SER A 76 7.83 -24.47 13.07
C SER A 76 8.55 -23.16 13.33
N ASP A 77 8.39 -22.67 14.56
CA ASP A 77 8.96 -21.40 14.99
C ASP A 77 10.48 -21.42 15.07
N ILE A 78 11.07 -20.26 14.77
CA ILE A 78 12.50 -19.99 14.86
C ILE A 78 12.79 -19.55 16.30
N THR A 79 13.08 -20.55 17.13
CA THR A 79 13.40 -20.39 18.56
C THR A 79 14.86 -20.01 18.83
N THR A 80 15.74 -20.27 17.87
CA THR A 80 17.17 -19.89 17.87
C THR A 80 17.52 -19.26 16.54
N SER A 81 18.51 -18.37 16.52
CA SER A 81 18.88 -17.65 15.29
C SER A 81 19.21 -18.60 14.15
N ALA A 82 18.64 -18.31 12.98
CA ALA A 82 18.73 -19.15 11.79
C ALA A 82 19.18 -18.31 10.58
N ASN A 83 19.86 -18.97 9.64
CA ASN A 83 20.24 -18.39 8.36
C ASN A 83 19.54 -19.14 7.23
N TRP A 84 18.84 -18.41 6.37
CA TRP A 84 18.22 -18.94 5.16
C TRP A 84 19.08 -18.58 3.95
N SER A 85 19.58 -19.61 3.26
CA SER A 85 20.53 -19.44 2.17
C SER A 85 19.86 -19.42 0.81
N ASN A 86 20.49 -18.72 -0.14
CA ASN A 86 19.94 -18.60 -1.50
C ASN A 86 20.12 -19.87 -2.35
N THR A 87 20.73 -20.92 -1.80
CA THR A 87 20.78 -22.27 -2.39
C THR A 87 19.46 -23.05 -2.22
N ASN A 88 18.53 -22.51 -1.44
CA ASN A 88 17.26 -23.12 -1.11
C ASN A 88 16.08 -22.26 -1.58
N VAL A 89 14.91 -22.90 -1.66
CA VAL A 89 13.59 -22.27 -1.70
C VAL A 89 12.87 -22.67 -0.43
N TYR A 90 12.42 -21.68 0.33
CA TYR A 90 11.73 -21.92 1.61
C TYR A 90 10.22 -21.89 1.39
N TYR A 91 9.51 -22.87 1.92
CA TYR A 91 8.05 -22.97 1.84
C TYR A 91 7.46 -22.79 3.24
N LEU A 92 6.70 -21.73 3.47
CA LEU A 92 6.01 -21.48 4.72
C LEU A 92 4.69 -22.27 4.72
N GLU A 93 4.62 -23.34 5.52
CA GLU A 93 3.43 -24.16 5.69
C GLU A 93 2.76 -23.85 7.03
N GLY A 94 1.98 -22.77 7.05
CA GLY A 94 1.41 -22.20 8.28
C GLY A 94 2.21 -21.00 8.81
N PRO A 95 1.75 -20.37 9.91
CA PRO A 95 2.46 -19.28 10.55
C PRO A 95 3.80 -19.74 11.12
N VAL A 96 4.86 -18.98 10.84
CA VAL A 96 6.21 -19.19 11.36
C VAL A 96 6.64 -17.96 12.15
N HIS A 97 6.97 -18.14 13.42
CA HIS A 97 7.37 -17.03 14.28
C HIS A 97 8.89 -16.96 14.44
N VAL A 98 9.47 -15.76 14.34
CA VAL A 98 10.81 -15.47 14.85
C VAL A 98 10.67 -15.00 16.29
N LEU A 99 11.07 -15.85 17.24
CA LEU A 99 10.81 -15.60 18.66
C LEU A 99 11.80 -14.59 19.26
N SER A 100 11.45 -14.08 20.44
CA SER A 100 12.29 -13.18 21.23
C SER A 100 13.69 -13.74 21.44
N GLY A 101 14.71 -12.93 21.11
CA GLY A 101 16.13 -13.32 21.21
C GLY A 101 16.67 -14.07 20.00
N ALA A 102 15.82 -14.55 19.07
CA ALA A 102 16.23 -15.13 17.81
C ALA A 102 16.37 -14.07 16.71
N THR A 103 17.24 -14.32 15.75
CA THR A 103 17.35 -13.54 14.51
C THR A 103 17.27 -14.48 13.32
N LEU A 104 16.30 -14.24 12.44
CA LEU A 104 16.27 -14.86 11.11
C LEU A 104 17.04 -13.98 10.15
N THR A 105 18.13 -14.48 9.60
CA THR A 105 18.89 -13.81 8.53
C THR A 105 18.62 -14.50 7.21
N ILE A 106 18.22 -13.74 6.19
CA ILE A 106 17.90 -14.26 4.86
C ILE A 106 18.93 -13.71 3.88
N GLU A 107 19.65 -14.60 3.20
CA GLU A 107 20.61 -14.22 2.18
C GLU A 107 19.92 -13.59 0.96
N LYS A 108 20.56 -12.60 0.35
CA LYS A 108 20.13 -11.98 -0.91
C LYS A 108 19.82 -13.03 -2.01
N GLY A 109 18.79 -12.77 -2.82
CA GLY A 109 18.35 -13.68 -3.88
C GLY A 109 17.64 -14.95 -3.41
N THR A 110 17.33 -15.06 -2.12
CA THR A 110 16.50 -16.15 -1.57
C THR A 110 15.04 -15.96 -1.98
N VAL A 111 14.37 -17.07 -2.29
CA VAL A 111 12.93 -17.11 -2.57
C VAL A 111 12.23 -17.88 -1.47
N ILE A 112 11.17 -17.27 -0.94
CA ILE A 112 10.29 -17.78 0.09
C ILE A 112 8.87 -17.85 -0.51
N ARG A 113 8.21 -18.98 -0.36
CA ARG A 113 6.89 -19.27 -0.92
C ARG A 113 5.89 -19.52 0.20
N GLY A 114 4.81 -18.75 0.23
CA GLY A 114 3.74 -18.94 1.19
C GLY A 114 2.68 -19.91 0.65
N LYS A 115 2.25 -20.83 1.51
CA LYS A 115 1.18 -21.80 1.24
C LYS A 115 -0.18 -21.22 1.60
N ASN A 116 -1.21 -21.60 0.85
CA ASN A 116 -2.60 -21.39 1.26
C ASN A 116 -3.41 -22.64 0.93
N THR A 117 -3.29 -23.63 1.81
CA THR A 117 -4.07 -24.87 1.75
C THR A 117 -4.59 -25.25 3.14
N GLY A 118 -5.91 -25.30 3.31
CA GLY A 118 -6.53 -25.69 4.58
C GLY A 118 -6.16 -24.75 5.72
N SER A 119 -5.69 -25.29 6.86
CA SER A 119 -5.21 -24.50 8.00
C SER A 119 -3.75 -24.02 7.86
N LEU A 120 -3.07 -24.34 6.76
CA LEU A 120 -1.65 -24.03 6.53
C LEU A 120 -1.51 -22.73 5.75
N ILE A 121 -2.01 -21.63 6.32
CA ILE A 121 -1.84 -20.30 5.75
C ILE A 121 -0.45 -19.79 6.14
N GLY A 122 0.46 -19.72 5.16
CA GLY A 122 1.83 -19.29 5.33
C GLY A 122 1.90 -17.84 5.79
N ALA A 123 2.59 -17.59 6.91
CA ALA A 123 2.88 -16.25 7.43
C ALA A 123 4.30 -16.23 8.01
N LEU A 124 5.01 -15.11 7.88
CA LEU A 124 6.25 -14.89 8.62
C LEU A 124 6.01 -13.77 9.65
N ILE A 125 6.02 -14.13 10.93
CA ILE A 125 5.71 -13.21 12.02
C ILE A 125 6.96 -13.02 12.88
N VAL A 126 7.45 -11.79 12.99
CA VAL A 126 8.56 -11.46 13.88
C VAL A 126 7.97 -11.01 15.21
N ALA A 127 7.94 -11.91 16.18
CA ALA A 127 7.43 -11.61 17.51
C ALA A 127 8.31 -10.56 18.22
N LYS A 128 7.75 -9.88 19.22
CA LYS A 128 8.49 -8.84 19.96
C LYS A 128 9.81 -9.35 20.51
N GLY A 129 10.89 -8.63 20.19
CA GLY A 129 12.26 -8.98 20.56
C GLY A 129 12.95 -10.00 19.65
N GLY A 130 12.24 -10.58 18.68
CA GLY A 130 12.81 -11.29 17.53
C GLY A 130 13.26 -10.29 16.47
N LYS A 131 14.07 -10.75 15.51
CA LYS A 131 14.57 -9.92 14.40
C LYS A 131 14.54 -10.62 13.06
N LEU A 132 14.18 -9.89 12.01
CA LEU A 132 14.34 -10.30 10.62
C LEU A 132 15.42 -9.45 9.94
N VAL A 133 16.47 -10.08 9.43
CA VAL A 133 17.50 -9.44 8.59
C VAL A 133 17.34 -9.98 7.18
N ALA A 134 16.54 -9.29 6.37
CA ALA A 134 16.32 -9.58 4.95
C ALA A 134 16.96 -8.46 4.11
N GLU A 135 18.26 -8.61 3.82
CA GLU A 135 19.05 -7.63 3.08
C GLU A 135 19.41 -8.18 1.70
N GLY A 136 18.47 -8.00 0.77
CA GLY A 136 18.70 -8.22 -0.65
C GLY A 136 19.65 -7.17 -1.25
N THR A 137 19.87 -7.29 -2.55
CA THR A 137 20.53 -6.23 -3.34
C THR A 137 19.66 -5.87 -4.52
N ALA A 138 19.99 -4.77 -5.20
CA ALA A 138 19.20 -4.36 -6.34
C ALA A 138 19.17 -5.42 -7.47
N GLN A 139 20.24 -6.21 -7.59
CA GLN A 139 20.38 -7.31 -8.57
C GLN A 139 19.86 -8.65 -8.04
N GLU A 140 19.90 -8.85 -6.73
CA GLU A 140 19.49 -10.09 -6.06
C GLU A 140 18.49 -9.77 -4.93
N PRO A 141 17.28 -9.28 -5.26
CA PRO A 141 16.27 -9.01 -4.24
C PRO A 141 15.82 -10.31 -3.58
N ILE A 142 15.41 -10.22 -2.32
CA ILE A 142 14.73 -11.32 -1.62
C ILE A 142 13.26 -11.30 -2.06
N VAL A 143 12.69 -12.46 -2.35
CA VAL A 143 11.30 -12.57 -2.84
C VAL A 143 10.49 -13.44 -1.92
N PHE A 144 9.41 -12.88 -1.39
CA PHE A 144 8.32 -13.60 -0.76
C PHE A 144 7.13 -13.60 -1.72
N THR A 145 6.62 -14.77 -2.10
CA THR A 145 5.59 -14.90 -3.13
C THR A 145 4.69 -16.12 -2.90
N SER A 146 3.69 -16.28 -3.75
CA SER A 146 2.79 -17.43 -3.76
C SER A 146 3.54 -18.75 -4.02
N GLU A 147 3.10 -19.85 -3.40
CA GLU A 147 3.55 -21.19 -3.80
C GLU A 147 3.08 -21.62 -5.20
N ARG A 148 2.05 -20.95 -5.75
CA ARG A 148 1.45 -21.30 -7.03
C ARG A 148 2.38 -20.96 -8.20
N GLU A 149 2.23 -21.77 -9.24
CA GLU A 149 2.95 -21.63 -10.49
C GLU A 149 2.65 -20.29 -11.19
N VAL A 150 3.61 -19.86 -12.02
CA VAL A 150 3.49 -18.74 -12.94
C VAL A 150 2.14 -18.78 -13.67
N GLY A 151 1.46 -17.62 -13.75
CA GLY A 151 0.14 -17.49 -14.36
C GLY A 151 -1.05 -17.89 -13.47
N ASN A 152 -0.83 -18.63 -12.37
CA ASN A 152 -1.89 -19.10 -11.48
C ASN A 152 -1.87 -18.44 -10.09
N ARG A 153 -0.99 -17.45 -9.88
CA ARG A 153 -0.88 -16.74 -8.62
C ARG A 153 -2.08 -15.84 -8.42
N THR A 154 -2.67 -15.89 -7.23
CA THR A 154 -3.81 -15.06 -6.86
C THR A 154 -3.52 -14.28 -5.60
N ARG A 155 -4.19 -13.14 -5.46
CA ARG A 155 -4.08 -12.30 -4.27
C ARG A 155 -4.50 -13.13 -3.06
N GLY A 156 -3.73 -13.03 -1.98
CA GLY A 156 -3.94 -13.79 -0.76
C GLY A 156 -3.67 -15.28 -0.86
N ASP A 157 -2.72 -15.65 -1.70
CA ASP A 157 -2.14 -16.99 -1.72
C ASP A 157 -1.31 -17.29 -0.46
N TRP A 158 -1.08 -16.30 0.41
CA TRP A 158 -0.48 -16.43 1.73
C TRP A 158 -0.73 -15.16 2.55
N ALA A 159 -0.48 -15.21 3.87
CA ALA A 159 -0.88 -14.14 4.77
C ALA A 159 0.01 -12.89 4.70
N GLY A 160 1.32 -13.04 4.50
CA GLY A 160 2.26 -11.91 4.45
C GLY A 160 3.32 -11.93 5.54
N ILE A 161 3.96 -10.77 5.73
CA ILE A 161 4.99 -10.56 6.75
C ILE A 161 4.45 -9.62 7.82
N MET A 162 4.59 -10.00 9.08
CA MET A 162 4.23 -9.15 10.23
C MET A 162 5.46 -8.89 11.10
N LEU A 163 5.71 -7.63 11.42
CA LEU A 163 6.72 -7.23 12.42
C LEU A 163 6.02 -6.70 13.67
N CYS A 164 6.19 -7.40 14.79
CA CYS A 164 5.68 -7.00 16.09
C CYS A 164 6.78 -6.29 16.89
N GLY A 165 6.65 -4.99 17.06
CA GLY A 165 7.57 -4.17 17.84
C GLY A 165 7.04 -3.74 19.20
N LYS A 166 7.86 -2.95 19.90
CA LYS A 166 7.57 -2.42 21.26
C LYS A 166 7.29 -0.92 21.28
N ALA A 167 7.26 -0.25 20.14
CA ALA A 167 7.06 1.20 20.08
C ALA A 167 5.66 1.61 20.56
N THR A 168 5.51 2.89 20.86
CA THR A 168 4.27 3.41 21.44
C THR A 168 3.14 3.39 20.42
N ILE A 169 1.96 2.93 20.85
CA ILE A 169 0.72 2.92 20.08
C ILE A 169 -0.36 3.80 20.71
N ASN A 170 -1.34 4.15 19.90
CA ASN A 170 -2.54 4.90 20.30
C ASN A 170 -3.64 3.95 20.81
N ALA A 171 -3.32 3.13 21.80
CA ALA A 171 -4.25 2.21 22.43
C ALA A 171 -3.90 2.01 23.91
N PRO A 172 -4.87 2.08 24.84
CA PRO A 172 -4.63 1.72 26.23
C PRO A 172 -4.44 0.21 26.33
N LEU A 173 -3.29 -0.22 26.87
CA LEU A 173 -3.08 -1.62 27.24
C LEU A 173 -3.83 -1.90 28.55
N THR A 174 -4.60 -2.98 28.59
CA THR A 174 -5.28 -3.39 29.84
C THR A 174 -4.32 -4.11 30.77
N ASN A 175 -4.68 -4.27 32.05
CA ASN A 175 -3.84 -5.00 33.03
C ASN A 175 -3.60 -6.48 32.67
N SER A 176 -4.41 -7.06 31.77
CA SER A 176 -4.21 -8.39 31.17
C SER A 176 -3.27 -8.39 29.95
N ASP A 177 -2.98 -7.22 29.37
CA ASP A 177 -2.11 -7.02 28.20
C ASP A 177 -0.69 -6.62 28.60
N GLN A 178 -0.18 -7.10 29.73
CA GLN A 178 1.16 -6.72 30.23
C GLN A 178 2.27 -6.98 29.20
N SER A 179 2.04 -7.95 28.30
CA SER A 179 2.93 -8.28 27.19
C SER A 179 2.68 -7.49 25.91
N GLY A 180 1.52 -6.83 25.72
CA GLY A 180 1.12 -6.05 24.53
C GLY A 180 -0.29 -6.36 24.02
N ARG A 181 -0.73 -5.63 22.99
CA ARG A 181 -2.08 -5.72 22.41
C ARG A 181 -2.18 -6.94 21.46
N PRO A 182 -3.24 -7.77 21.57
CA PRO A 182 -3.51 -8.80 20.57
C PRO A 182 -3.77 -8.20 19.19
N PHE A 183 -3.22 -8.83 18.16
CA PHE A 183 -3.52 -8.48 16.77
C PHE A 183 -4.88 -9.04 16.36
N GLU A 184 -5.68 -8.26 15.63
CA GLU A 184 -7.10 -8.58 15.42
C GLU A 184 -7.33 -9.84 14.60
N ALA A 185 -6.49 -10.07 13.57
CA ALA A 185 -6.53 -11.28 12.75
C ALA A 185 -6.04 -12.54 13.48
N LEU A 186 -5.26 -12.35 14.55
CA LEU A 186 -4.53 -13.39 15.25
C LEU A 186 -4.77 -13.32 16.76
N ALA A 187 -5.99 -12.98 17.19
CA ALA A 187 -6.28 -12.67 18.60
C ALA A 187 -5.98 -13.82 19.58
N ASN A 188 -5.99 -15.07 19.10
CA ASN A 188 -5.66 -16.26 19.89
C ASN A 188 -4.17 -16.64 19.85
N ASP A 189 -3.37 -15.96 19.03
CA ASP A 189 -1.92 -16.11 18.97
C ASP A 189 -1.23 -14.92 19.63
N ARG A 190 -0.75 -15.15 20.86
CA ARG A 190 -0.10 -14.13 21.67
C ARG A 190 1.33 -13.82 21.21
N LEU A 191 1.91 -14.59 20.28
CA LEU A 191 3.20 -14.28 19.68
C LEU A 191 3.10 -13.10 18.69
N SER A 192 1.90 -12.88 18.15
CA SER A 192 1.55 -11.76 17.28
C SER A 192 1.18 -10.48 18.04
N ASP A 193 1.27 -10.48 19.38
CA ASP A 193 1.03 -9.27 20.16
C ASP A 193 2.06 -8.18 19.84
N TYR A 194 1.60 -6.92 19.77
CA TYR A 194 2.46 -5.75 19.51
C TYR A 194 2.31 -4.67 20.58
N GLY A 195 3.23 -3.71 20.58
CA GLY A 195 3.32 -2.68 21.61
C GLY A 195 3.76 -3.23 22.98
N SER A 196 3.92 -2.33 23.95
CA SER A 196 4.35 -2.67 25.30
C SER A 196 3.85 -1.66 26.32
N SER A 197 3.65 -2.13 27.57
CA SER A 197 3.41 -1.27 28.73
C SER A 197 4.64 -0.42 29.11
N LEU A 198 5.81 -0.84 28.64
CA LEU A 198 7.07 -0.08 28.69
C LEU A 198 7.52 0.18 27.24
N PRO A 199 6.86 1.12 26.53
CA PRO A 199 7.11 1.28 25.11
C PRO A 199 8.54 1.74 24.83
N ASP A 200 9.14 1.17 23.78
CA ASP A 200 10.44 1.56 23.26
C ASP A 200 10.31 1.99 21.80
N ASP A 201 10.27 3.29 21.62
CA ASP A 201 10.21 3.95 20.33
C ASP A 201 11.50 3.76 19.50
N ASN A 202 12.60 3.31 20.10
CA ASN A 202 13.85 2.96 19.42
C ASN A 202 14.04 1.45 19.26
N ASP A 203 13.00 0.65 19.51
CA ASP A 203 13.00 -0.79 19.27
C ASP A 203 13.43 -1.13 17.83
N ASN A 204 14.01 -2.31 17.66
CA ASN A 204 14.59 -2.76 16.40
C ASN A 204 14.17 -4.20 16.10
N SER A 205 13.25 -4.34 15.15
CA SER A 205 12.72 -5.60 14.61
C SER A 205 13.55 -6.13 13.43
N GLY A 206 14.61 -5.43 13.02
CA GLY A 206 15.57 -5.86 12.01
C GLY A 206 15.66 -4.94 10.78
N THR A 207 15.93 -5.53 9.62
CA THR A 207 16.09 -4.84 8.34
C THR A 207 15.34 -5.57 7.24
N LEU A 208 14.52 -4.84 6.47
CA LEU A 208 14.02 -5.26 5.16
C LEU A 208 14.59 -4.30 4.12
N LYS A 209 15.47 -4.82 3.26
CA LYS A 209 16.07 -4.04 2.17
C LYS A 209 16.12 -4.81 0.85
N TYR A 210 15.64 -4.21 -0.24
CA TYR A 210 15.48 -4.88 -1.54
C TYR A 210 14.66 -6.17 -1.42
N VAL A 211 13.45 -6.03 -0.89
CA VAL A 211 12.51 -7.14 -0.63
C VAL A 211 11.27 -6.96 -1.50
N ARG A 212 10.82 -8.03 -2.15
CA ARG A 212 9.54 -8.09 -2.85
C ARG A 212 8.60 -9.03 -2.11
N ILE A 213 7.39 -8.57 -1.85
CA ILE A 213 6.30 -9.27 -1.19
C ILE A 213 5.15 -9.29 -2.20
N GLU A 214 4.82 -10.47 -2.70
CA GLU A 214 3.90 -10.63 -3.83
C GLU A 214 2.76 -11.56 -3.44
N TYR A 215 1.53 -11.24 -3.84
CA TYR A 215 0.35 -12.11 -3.66
C TYR A 215 -0.01 -12.42 -2.20
N ALA A 216 0.43 -11.58 -1.27
CA ALA A 216 0.19 -11.70 0.17
C ALA A 216 -1.18 -11.12 0.58
N GLY A 217 -1.43 -11.03 1.88
CA GLY A 217 -2.67 -10.54 2.48
C GLY A 217 -3.71 -11.66 2.64
N TYR A 218 -4.23 -11.90 3.83
CA TYR A 218 -5.19 -12.99 4.02
C TYR A 218 -6.22 -12.66 5.09
N ALA A 219 -7.49 -12.83 4.73
CA ALA A 219 -8.61 -12.66 5.64
C ALA A 219 -8.92 -13.94 6.42
N TYR A 220 -8.66 -13.91 7.73
CA TYR A 220 -8.99 -14.99 8.65
C TYR A 220 -10.46 -14.97 9.05
N ALA A 221 -11.05 -13.77 9.14
CA ALA A 221 -12.47 -13.52 9.23
C ALA A 221 -12.79 -12.12 8.65
N ILE A 222 -14.07 -11.72 8.69
CA ILE A 222 -14.48 -10.38 8.25
C ILE A 222 -13.85 -9.33 9.17
N ASN A 223 -13.12 -8.36 8.61
CA ASN A 223 -12.37 -7.32 9.33
C ASN A 223 -11.29 -7.91 10.26
N GLN A 224 -10.74 -9.06 9.88
CA GLN A 224 -9.67 -9.75 10.58
C GLN A 224 -8.66 -10.31 9.59
N GLU A 225 -7.79 -9.43 9.10
CA GLU A 225 -6.87 -9.72 8.01
C GLU A 225 -5.39 -9.46 8.36
N LEU A 226 -4.48 -10.21 7.72
CA LEU A 226 -3.08 -9.81 7.60
C LEU A 226 -2.85 -9.15 6.26
N ASN A 227 -1.86 -8.26 6.19
CA ASN A 227 -1.53 -7.46 5.00
C ASN A 227 -0.31 -8.01 4.29
N SER A 228 0.08 -7.39 3.17
CA SER A 228 1.35 -7.77 2.55
C SER A 228 2.53 -7.53 3.48
N LEU A 229 2.65 -6.31 4.01
CA LEU A 229 3.58 -5.99 5.10
C LEU A 229 2.85 -5.27 6.24
N THR A 230 2.68 -5.97 7.35
CA THR A 230 2.10 -5.45 8.59
C THR A 230 3.20 -4.97 9.53
N LEU A 231 3.15 -3.69 9.92
CA LEU A 231 4.13 -3.04 10.79
C LEU A 231 3.46 -2.62 12.10
N ALA A 232 3.44 -3.54 13.07
CA ALA A 232 2.70 -3.36 14.31
C ALA A 232 3.65 -2.89 15.44
N ALA A 233 3.50 -1.63 15.88
CA ALA A 233 4.34 -0.98 16.88
C ALA A 233 5.86 -1.05 16.60
N VAL A 234 6.27 -0.98 15.34
CA VAL A 234 7.68 -1.10 14.98
C VAL A 234 8.44 0.19 15.33
N GLY A 235 9.58 0.05 16.00
CA GLY A 235 10.43 1.19 16.42
C GLY A 235 11.34 1.72 15.31
N ARG A 236 11.87 2.93 15.51
CA ARG A 236 12.76 3.62 14.55
C ARG A 236 14.15 3.01 14.40
N GLY A 237 14.49 2.02 15.23
CA GLY A 237 15.71 1.24 15.08
C GLY A 237 15.64 0.22 13.94
N THR A 238 14.43 -0.09 13.44
CA THR A 238 14.19 -0.98 12.29
C THR A 238 14.43 -0.24 10.98
N THR A 239 14.99 -0.92 9.98
CA THR A 239 15.18 -0.38 8.63
C THR A 239 14.19 -0.98 7.64
N ILE A 240 13.41 -0.13 6.96
CA ILE A 240 12.54 -0.50 5.84
C ILE A 240 12.93 0.38 4.64
N ASP A 241 13.59 -0.19 3.63
CA ASP A 241 14.09 0.57 2.48
C ASP A 241 14.06 -0.29 1.21
N TYR A 242 13.57 0.20 0.07
CA TYR A 242 13.43 -0.61 -1.15
C TYR A 242 12.59 -1.87 -0.92
N VAL A 243 11.33 -1.68 -0.53
CA VAL A 243 10.37 -2.77 -0.33
C VAL A 243 9.20 -2.59 -1.29
N GLN A 244 8.85 -3.66 -1.99
CA GLN A 244 7.71 -3.68 -2.89
C GLN A 244 6.68 -4.69 -2.39
N CYS A 245 5.44 -4.25 -2.23
CA CYS A 245 4.26 -5.08 -2.06
C CYS A 245 3.45 -5.06 -3.36
N SER A 246 3.03 -6.23 -3.86
CA SER A 246 2.26 -6.29 -5.11
C SER A 246 1.19 -7.37 -5.10
N PHE A 247 0.04 -7.05 -5.69
CA PHE A 247 -1.10 -7.96 -5.81
C PHE A 247 -1.53 -8.55 -4.46
N GLY A 248 -1.50 -7.74 -3.40
CA GLY A 248 -2.00 -8.15 -2.08
C GLY A 248 -3.53 -8.28 -2.07
N GLN A 249 -4.09 -9.19 -1.27
CA GLN A 249 -5.55 -9.31 -1.08
C GLN A 249 -6.11 -8.26 -0.11
N ASP A 250 -5.24 -7.64 0.66
CA ASP A 250 -5.52 -6.56 1.59
C ASP A 250 -4.52 -5.42 1.32
N ASP A 251 -4.29 -4.57 2.31
CA ASP A 251 -3.33 -3.49 2.25
C ASP A 251 -1.94 -3.93 1.80
N SER A 252 -1.31 -3.08 0.99
CA SER A 252 0.07 -3.30 0.58
C SER A 252 1.03 -3.04 1.74
N PHE A 253 0.81 -1.97 2.50
CA PHE A 253 1.55 -1.66 3.71
C PHE A 253 0.59 -1.11 4.75
N GLU A 254 0.59 -1.68 5.95
CA GLU A 254 -0.20 -1.16 7.05
C GLU A 254 0.63 -0.97 8.31
N TRP A 255 0.50 0.20 8.93
CA TRP A 255 1.12 0.54 10.20
C TRP A 255 0.08 0.54 11.31
N PHE A 256 0.27 -0.33 12.29
CA PHE A 256 -0.46 -0.29 13.56
C PHE A 256 0.41 0.42 14.60
N GLY A 257 0.45 1.75 14.53
CA GLY A 257 1.23 2.58 15.42
C GLY A 257 2.75 2.48 15.21
N GLY A 258 3.50 2.89 16.23
CA GLY A 258 4.96 2.86 16.19
C GLY A 258 5.60 4.05 15.44
N THR A 259 6.90 3.91 15.16
CA THR A 259 7.75 5.04 14.75
C THR A 259 8.84 4.69 13.74
N VAL A 260 8.78 3.48 13.16
CA VAL A 260 9.67 3.06 12.07
C VAL A 260 9.68 4.08 10.93
N ASN A 261 10.84 4.34 10.36
CA ASN A 261 10.95 5.18 9.16
C ASN A 261 11.07 4.28 7.93
N ALA A 262 10.59 4.74 6.77
CA ALA A 262 10.67 3.96 5.53
C ALA A 262 11.04 4.80 4.30
N LYS A 263 11.83 4.22 3.39
CA LYS A 263 12.14 4.83 2.09
C LYS A 263 11.91 3.85 0.93
N HIS A 264 11.67 4.39 -0.26
CA HIS A 264 11.57 3.61 -1.51
C HIS A 264 10.56 2.46 -1.42
N LEU A 265 9.29 2.80 -1.20
CA LEU A 265 8.22 1.82 -1.13
C LEU A 265 7.43 1.76 -2.43
N ILE A 266 7.05 0.56 -2.86
CA ILE A 266 6.18 0.35 -4.01
C ILE A 266 4.97 -0.47 -3.57
N ALA A 267 3.78 0.12 -3.61
CA ALA A 267 2.50 -0.57 -3.57
C ALA A 267 1.97 -0.71 -5.00
N LEU A 268 1.82 -1.94 -5.47
CA LEU A 268 1.40 -2.23 -6.84
C LEU A 268 0.17 -3.11 -6.84
N ALA A 269 -0.97 -2.53 -7.23
CA ALA A 269 -2.19 -3.28 -7.50
C ALA A 269 -2.65 -4.18 -6.33
N GLY A 270 -2.55 -3.69 -5.09
CA GLY A 270 -3.22 -4.31 -3.93
C GLY A 270 -4.73 -4.27 -4.09
N THR A 271 -5.47 -5.09 -3.35
CA THR A 271 -6.94 -5.05 -3.35
C THR A 271 -7.42 -3.84 -2.57
N ASP A 272 -6.99 -3.65 -1.33
CA ASP A 272 -7.46 -2.55 -0.47
C ASP A 272 -6.55 -1.31 -0.60
N ASP A 273 -6.00 -0.77 0.49
CA ASP A 273 -5.22 0.47 0.46
C ASP A 273 -3.74 0.26 0.07
N ASP A 274 -3.15 1.25 -0.60
CA ASP A 274 -1.72 1.19 -0.94
C ASP A 274 -0.85 1.41 0.31
N PHE A 275 -1.23 2.35 1.18
CA PHE A 275 -0.57 2.58 2.47
C PHE A 275 -1.61 3.00 3.53
N ASP A 276 -1.90 2.12 4.49
CA ASP A 276 -2.71 2.44 5.65
C ASP A 276 -1.83 2.76 6.88
N MET A 277 -2.10 3.88 7.55
CA MET A 277 -1.42 4.26 8.77
C MET A 277 -2.42 4.52 9.88
N ASP A 278 -2.42 3.67 10.90
CA ASP A 278 -3.30 3.78 12.06
C ASP A 278 -2.51 3.75 13.40
N GLU A 279 -3.26 3.76 14.50
CA GLU A 279 -2.88 3.54 15.87
C GLU A 279 -1.70 4.37 16.37
N GLY A 280 -1.61 5.64 15.96
CA GLY A 280 -0.61 6.55 16.49
C GLY A 280 0.71 6.53 15.75
N TYR A 281 0.76 5.99 14.52
CA TYR A 281 1.97 5.93 13.74
C TYR A 281 2.50 7.34 13.45
N ARG A 282 3.80 7.55 13.72
CA ARG A 282 4.44 8.88 13.63
C ARG A 282 5.88 8.83 13.09
N GLY A 283 6.12 7.89 12.18
CA GLY A 283 7.39 7.76 11.47
C GLY A 283 7.55 8.74 10.30
N PHE A 284 8.71 8.66 9.65
CA PHE A 284 9.07 9.42 8.45
C PHE A 284 9.09 8.54 7.20
N GLY A 285 8.59 9.07 6.08
CA GLY A 285 8.51 8.35 4.80
C GLY A 285 9.00 9.16 3.60
N GLN A 286 9.80 8.58 2.71
CA GLN A 286 10.22 9.25 1.46
C GLN A 286 10.25 8.30 0.25
N PHE A 287 9.89 8.81 -0.93
CA PHE A 287 9.91 8.05 -2.21
C PHE A 287 8.92 6.87 -2.23
N PHE A 288 7.66 7.13 -1.90
CA PHE A 288 6.61 6.11 -1.95
C PHE A 288 5.91 6.17 -3.31
N LEU A 289 5.68 5.01 -3.92
CA LEU A 289 4.90 4.84 -5.14
C LEU A 289 3.69 3.96 -4.85
N GLY A 290 2.48 4.48 -5.04
CA GLY A 290 1.24 3.70 -5.12
C GLY A 290 0.73 3.66 -6.56
N VAL A 291 0.45 2.47 -7.09
CA VAL A 291 -0.11 2.29 -8.44
C VAL A 291 -1.29 1.35 -8.40
N ARG A 292 -2.48 1.90 -8.65
CA ARG A 292 -3.73 1.14 -8.69
C ARG A 292 -3.95 0.46 -10.03
N HIS A 293 -4.49 -0.74 -9.98
CA HIS A 293 -4.99 -1.45 -11.16
C HIS A 293 -6.51 -1.27 -11.25
N PRO A 294 -7.07 -0.86 -12.42
CA PRO A 294 -8.50 -0.53 -12.55
C PRO A 294 -9.46 -1.70 -12.26
N GLY A 295 -8.99 -2.94 -12.41
CA GLY A 295 -9.76 -4.15 -12.13
C GLY A 295 -9.42 -4.87 -10.81
N ILE A 296 -8.64 -4.25 -9.92
CA ILE A 296 -8.29 -4.84 -8.61
C ILE A 296 -8.63 -3.83 -7.51
N TYR A 297 -9.69 -4.13 -6.77
CA TYR A 297 -10.27 -3.27 -5.75
C TYR A 297 -11.06 -4.09 -4.74
N GLU A 298 -11.33 -3.50 -3.58
CA GLU A 298 -12.14 -4.10 -2.53
C GLU A 298 -13.61 -4.19 -2.96
N THR A 299 -14.22 -5.36 -2.76
CA THR A 299 -15.57 -5.67 -3.24
C THR A 299 -16.62 -5.67 -2.14
N ALA A 300 -16.21 -5.63 -0.88
CA ALA A 300 -17.08 -5.51 0.28
C ALA A 300 -17.95 -4.26 0.19
N SER A 301 -19.18 -4.36 0.68
CA SER A 301 -20.23 -3.33 0.50
C SER A 301 -19.79 -1.92 0.92
N ASN A 302 -18.88 -1.79 1.88
CA ASN A 302 -18.33 -0.52 2.36
C ASN A 302 -16.81 -0.37 2.16
N GLY A 303 -16.16 -1.35 1.54
CA GLY A 303 -14.72 -1.27 1.32
C GLY A 303 -14.36 -0.26 0.23
N GLN A 304 -13.18 0.32 0.35
CA GLN A 304 -12.68 1.38 -0.51
C GLN A 304 -11.18 1.22 -0.70
N SER A 305 -10.74 1.22 -1.95
CA SER A 305 -9.33 1.11 -2.28
C SER A 305 -8.72 2.48 -2.52
N ASN A 306 -8.03 3.00 -1.53
CA ASN A 306 -7.38 4.31 -1.55
C ASN A 306 -5.86 4.19 -1.78
N GLY A 307 -5.23 5.31 -2.11
CA GLY A 307 -3.76 5.39 -2.09
C GLY A 307 -3.25 5.52 -0.64
N PHE A 308 -3.91 6.33 0.17
CA PHE A 308 -3.71 6.44 1.60
C PHE A 308 -5.05 6.28 2.33
N GLU A 309 -5.08 5.45 3.38
CA GLU A 309 -6.05 5.53 4.47
C GLU A 309 -5.27 5.81 5.75
N HIS A 310 -5.58 6.90 6.46
CA HIS A 310 -4.91 7.22 7.71
C HIS A 310 -5.94 7.43 8.79
N ASP A 311 -5.82 6.69 9.88
CA ASP A 311 -6.77 6.69 10.97
C ASP A 311 -6.11 6.79 12.35
N ASN A 312 -6.91 6.91 13.41
CA ASN A 312 -6.50 6.56 14.76
C ASN A 312 -7.41 5.45 15.28
N ASN A 313 -6.87 4.53 16.10
CA ASN A 313 -7.58 3.42 16.71
C ASN A 313 -9.08 3.70 17.00
N THR A 314 -9.93 3.21 16.12
CA THR A 314 -11.35 3.55 16.13
C THR A 314 -12.21 2.63 16.99
N ASN A 315 -11.62 1.54 17.48
CA ASN A 315 -12.25 0.53 18.33
C ASN A 315 -12.49 1.02 19.76
N LEU A 316 -12.05 2.24 20.07
CA LEU A 316 -12.25 2.90 21.35
C LEU A 316 -13.38 3.94 21.25
N GLY A 317 -14.10 4.15 22.35
CA GLY A 317 -15.16 5.16 22.42
C GLY A 317 -14.63 6.56 22.09
N SER A 318 -15.45 7.40 21.43
CA SER A 318 -15.09 8.77 21.01
C SER A 318 -14.70 9.74 22.15
N SER A 319 -14.87 9.35 23.42
CA SER A 319 -14.40 10.09 24.59
C SER A 319 -13.03 9.64 25.10
N THR A 320 -12.46 8.56 24.57
CA THR A 320 -11.13 8.09 24.98
C THR A 320 -10.07 9.07 24.46
N PRO A 321 -9.04 9.42 25.27
CA PRO A 321 -8.00 10.33 24.82
C PRO A 321 -7.26 9.84 23.57
N ALA A 322 -7.17 8.52 23.40
CA ALA A 322 -6.63 7.87 22.21
C ALA A 322 -7.36 8.29 20.91
N VAL A 323 -8.69 8.41 20.94
CA VAL A 323 -9.51 8.80 19.77
C VAL A 323 -9.76 10.30 19.72
N ASN A 324 -9.83 10.94 20.89
CA ASN A 324 -10.10 12.35 21.06
C ASN A 324 -8.91 13.04 21.74
N PRO A 325 -7.91 13.46 20.94
CA PRO A 325 -6.70 14.06 21.46
C PRO A 325 -6.95 15.50 21.90
N GLY A 326 -7.58 15.67 23.06
CA GLY A 326 -7.60 16.95 23.75
C GLY A 326 -6.19 17.45 24.07
N ILE A 327 -6.08 18.68 24.57
CA ILE A 327 -4.80 19.38 24.80
C ILE A 327 -3.83 18.59 25.72
N ASN A 328 -4.33 17.68 26.56
CA ASN A 328 -3.55 16.87 27.51
C ASN A 328 -3.55 15.37 27.18
N ASN A 329 -3.62 14.97 25.90
CA ASN A 329 -3.67 13.56 25.51
C ASN A 329 -2.34 12.83 25.82
N PRO A 330 -2.35 11.75 26.63
CA PRO A 330 -1.15 10.95 26.90
C PRO A 330 -0.81 9.97 25.75
N PHE A 331 -1.72 9.75 24.81
CA PHE A 331 -1.50 8.83 23.69
C PHE A 331 -0.99 9.55 22.44
N PRO A 332 -0.12 8.91 21.64
CA PRO A 332 0.26 9.44 20.34
C PRO A 332 -0.95 9.48 19.41
N ILE A 333 -0.86 10.30 18.36
CA ILE A 333 -1.86 10.40 17.30
C ILE A 333 -1.15 10.05 16.00
N THR A 334 -1.83 9.39 15.09
CA THR A 334 -1.32 9.13 13.75
C THR A 334 -0.97 10.45 13.09
N SER A 335 0.33 10.67 12.90
CA SER A 335 0.94 11.92 12.49
C SER A 335 2.23 11.70 11.68
N PRO A 336 2.20 10.85 10.64
CA PRO A 336 3.37 10.57 9.83
C PRO A 336 3.83 11.84 9.09
N THR A 337 5.13 11.92 8.83
CA THR A 337 5.70 12.96 7.96
C THR A 337 6.25 12.32 6.70
N LEU A 338 5.62 12.63 5.57
CA LEU A 338 5.88 12.00 4.28
C LEU A 338 6.36 13.03 3.27
N SER A 339 7.30 12.64 2.39
CA SER A 339 7.71 13.46 1.26
C SER A 339 7.98 12.66 0.00
N ASN A 340 7.91 13.29 -1.17
CA ASN A 340 8.21 12.64 -2.44
C ASN A 340 7.36 11.39 -2.68
N VAL A 341 6.04 11.50 -2.45
CA VAL A 341 5.09 10.42 -2.70
C VAL A 341 4.48 10.59 -4.09
N THR A 342 4.32 9.51 -4.83
CA THR A 342 3.53 9.45 -6.07
C THR A 342 2.40 8.44 -5.92
N LEU A 343 1.14 8.91 -5.95
CA LEU A 343 -0.05 8.06 -5.96
C LEU A 343 -0.73 8.13 -7.34
N VAL A 344 -0.93 6.96 -7.94
CA VAL A 344 -1.51 6.80 -9.28
C VAL A 344 -2.79 5.98 -9.17
N GLY A 345 -3.93 6.66 -9.33
CA GLY A 345 -5.24 6.03 -9.32
C GLY A 345 -5.64 5.50 -10.70
N PRO A 346 -6.75 4.75 -10.76
CA PRO A 346 -7.16 4.02 -11.96
C PRO A 346 -7.90 4.86 -13.01
N LEU A 347 -8.21 6.13 -12.73
CA LEU A 347 -8.95 6.98 -13.68
C LEU A 347 -8.06 7.45 -14.83
N LEU A 348 -8.56 7.22 -16.05
CA LEU A 348 -7.93 7.61 -17.31
C LEU A 348 -8.23 9.07 -17.67
N SER A 349 -7.28 9.73 -18.37
CA SER A 349 -7.47 11.07 -18.92
C SER A 349 -8.61 11.11 -19.95
N GLY A 350 -9.42 12.18 -19.94
CA GLY A 350 -10.55 12.36 -20.86
C GLY A 350 -11.84 11.63 -20.48
N THR A 351 -11.85 10.86 -19.39
CA THR A 351 -13.09 10.33 -18.84
C THR A 351 -13.85 11.46 -18.14
N THR A 352 -14.98 11.85 -18.72
CA THR A 352 -15.99 12.62 -17.97
C THR A 352 -16.50 11.73 -16.83
N ALA A 353 -17.08 12.28 -15.76
CA ALA A 353 -17.73 11.48 -14.72
C ALA A 353 -18.69 10.41 -15.31
N ALA A 354 -19.27 10.66 -16.50
CA ALA A 354 -20.12 9.74 -17.24
C ALA A 354 -19.40 8.57 -17.96
N THR A 355 -18.10 8.67 -18.23
CA THR A 355 -17.26 7.58 -18.82
C THR A 355 -16.29 6.98 -17.80
N ALA A 356 -16.02 7.66 -16.68
CA ALA A 356 -15.48 7.03 -15.48
C ALA A 356 -16.47 5.96 -14.94
N ASN A 357 -17.77 6.13 -15.19
CA ASN A 357 -18.81 5.12 -15.01
C ASN A 357 -18.73 3.91 -15.98
N ALA A 358 -17.76 3.89 -16.93
CA ALA A 358 -17.50 2.72 -17.78
C ALA A 358 -16.38 1.82 -17.25
N LEU A 359 -15.56 2.28 -16.30
CA LEU A 359 -15.16 1.38 -15.20
C LEU A 359 -16.48 1.11 -14.49
N ASN A 360 -16.90 -0.15 -14.38
CA ASN A 360 -18.18 -0.52 -13.76
C ASN A 360 -18.51 0.43 -12.60
N THR A 361 -19.75 0.92 -12.54
CA THR A 361 -20.19 1.89 -11.52
C THR A 361 -19.83 1.48 -10.08
N GLU A 362 -19.55 0.19 -9.86
CA GLU A 362 -18.94 -0.34 -8.64
C GLU A 362 -17.46 0.03 -8.46
N ALA A 363 -16.52 -0.25 -9.38
CA ALA A 363 -15.10 0.10 -9.18
C ALA A 363 -14.89 1.61 -9.04
N ALA A 364 -15.61 2.43 -9.81
CA ALA A 364 -15.55 3.88 -9.63
C ALA A 364 -16.02 4.34 -8.24
N ALA A 365 -16.96 3.60 -7.61
CA ALA A 365 -17.37 3.83 -6.23
C ALA A 365 -16.36 3.29 -5.20
N ARG A 366 -15.58 2.25 -5.54
CA ARG A 366 -14.55 1.66 -4.67
C ARG A 366 -13.25 2.44 -4.64
N PHE A 367 -12.86 3.09 -5.74
CA PHE A 367 -11.66 3.95 -5.82
C PHE A 367 -11.91 5.42 -5.45
N ASN A 368 -12.77 5.69 -4.47
CA ASN A 368 -13.32 7.04 -4.30
C ASN A 368 -12.26 8.10 -3.98
N ASN A 369 -11.22 7.76 -3.20
CA ASN A 369 -10.22 8.72 -2.73
C ASN A 369 -8.79 8.27 -3.06
N ALA A 370 -7.93 9.22 -3.40
CA ALA A 370 -6.49 9.01 -3.37
C ALA A 370 -5.97 8.99 -1.94
N MET A 371 -6.49 9.87 -1.10
CA MET A 371 -6.12 9.97 0.31
C MET A 371 -7.37 10.16 1.15
N GLU A 372 -7.57 9.28 2.11
CA GLU A 372 -8.56 9.36 3.16
C GLU A 372 -7.86 9.61 4.49
N LEU A 373 -8.02 10.83 5.02
CA LEU A 373 -7.46 11.21 6.31
C LEU A 373 -8.61 11.33 7.31
N ARG A 374 -8.65 10.45 8.30
CA ARG A 374 -9.82 10.28 9.17
C ARG A 374 -9.51 10.33 10.66
N THR A 375 -10.55 10.23 11.49
CA THR A 375 -10.51 10.22 12.98
C THR A 375 -9.38 11.04 13.61
N SER A 376 -9.34 12.34 13.34
CA SER A 376 -8.42 13.28 13.99
C SER A 376 -6.93 13.00 13.75
N VAL A 377 -6.53 12.42 12.62
CA VAL A 377 -5.11 12.32 12.23
C VAL A 377 -4.45 13.70 12.02
N ALA A 378 -3.13 13.72 12.03
CA ALA A 378 -2.27 14.91 11.83
C ALA A 378 -1.16 14.63 10.80
N THR A 379 -1.51 14.00 9.69
CA THR A 379 -0.60 13.66 8.58
C THR A 379 0.06 14.91 7.99
N ASN A 380 1.37 14.82 7.72
CA ASN A 380 2.13 15.83 7.00
C ASN A 380 2.64 15.25 5.68
N LEU A 381 2.35 15.92 4.55
CA LEU A 381 2.72 15.50 3.20
C LEU A 381 3.39 16.65 2.42
N PHE A 382 4.58 16.40 1.87
CA PHE A 382 5.38 17.40 1.17
C PHE A 382 5.91 16.91 -0.19
N ASN A 383 5.98 17.81 -1.17
CA ASN A 383 6.69 17.55 -2.44
C ASN A 383 6.18 16.29 -3.17
N SER A 384 4.86 16.08 -3.20
CA SER A 384 4.25 14.84 -3.70
C SER A 384 3.42 15.04 -4.97
N VAL A 385 3.00 13.95 -5.60
CA VAL A 385 2.17 13.92 -6.80
C VAL A 385 1.03 12.92 -6.59
N VAL A 386 -0.19 13.35 -6.82
CA VAL A 386 -1.41 12.54 -6.63
C VAL A 386 -2.32 12.77 -7.83
N PHE A 387 -2.71 11.72 -8.53
CA PHE A 387 -3.60 11.84 -9.68
C PHE A 387 -4.34 10.54 -10.00
N GLY A 388 -5.38 10.64 -10.83
CA GLY A 388 -6.11 9.47 -11.33
C GLY A 388 -7.16 8.91 -10.38
N TYR A 389 -7.65 9.72 -9.44
CA TYR A 389 -8.71 9.33 -8.50
C TYR A 389 -9.90 10.29 -8.61
N PRO A 390 -11.15 9.84 -8.38
CA PRO A 390 -12.32 10.72 -8.35
C PRO A 390 -12.17 11.90 -7.39
N ARG A 391 -11.52 11.67 -6.24
CA ARG A 391 -11.15 12.68 -5.25
C ARG A 391 -9.70 12.50 -4.83
N THR A 392 -8.94 13.59 -4.74
CA THR A 392 -7.53 13.52 -4.31
C THR A 392 -7.34 13.53 -2.80
N LEU A 393 -8.27 14.12 -2.04
CA LEU A 393 -8.23 14.12 -0.58
C LEU A 393 -9.64 14.22 0.02
N ILE A 394 -9.97 13.35 0.97
CA ILE A 394 -11.08 13.55 1.90
C ILE A 394 -10.54 13.70 3.33
N LEU A 395 -11.05 14.71 4.04
CA LEU A 395 -10.95 14.80 5.50
C LEU A 395 -12.21 14.17 6.08
N ASN A 396 -12.16 12.88 6.42
CA ASN A 396 -13.30 12.14 6.93
C ASN A 396 -13.39 12.31 8.46
N ASN A 397 -14.32 13.13 8.93
CA ASN A 397 -14.37 13.50 10.36
C ASN A 397 -15.33 12.59 11.13
N ARG A 398 -15.19 12.59 12.46
CA ARG A 398 -16.25 12.16 13.37
C ARG A 398 -16.77 13.40 14.09
N ALA A 399 -18.07 13.68 13.97
CA ALA A 399 -18.68 14.93 14.41
C ALA A 399 -18.46 15.26 15.91
N ASN A 400 -18.20 14.24 16.73
CA ASN A 400 -17.99 14.38 18.17
C ASN A 400 -16.51 14.52 18.60
N LEU A 401 -15.56 14.50 17.66
CA LEU A 401 -14.14 14.67 17.97
C LEU A 401 -13.71 16.13 17.86
N THR A 402 -12.94 16.60 18.83
CA THR A 402 -12.38 17.95 18.83
C THR A 402 -11.01 17.93 19.52
N PRO A 403 -9.92 18.19 18.78
CA PRO A 403 -9.86 18.62 17.39
C PRO A 403 -10.16 17.47 16.42
N SER A 404 -11.02 17.73 15.41
CA SER A 404 -11.27 16.81 14.29
C SER A 404 -10.17 16.91 13.22
N THR A 405 -10.14 16.01 12.25
CA THR A 405 -9.17 16.06 11.13
C THR A 405 -9.23 17.41 10.39
N ALA A 406 -10.43 17.91 10.11
CA ALA A 406 -10.62 19.20 9.45
C ALA A 406 -10.24 20.41 10.32
N THR A 407 -10.42 20.35 11.65
CA THR A 407 -9.94 21.44 12.51
C THR A 407 -8.41 21.41 12.67
N LYS A 408 -7.78 20.23 12.59
CA LYS A 408 -6.31 20.09 12.52
C LYS A 408 -5.75 20.63 11.22
N ALA A 409 -6.41 20.38 10.10
CA ALA A 409 -6.09 21.02 8.83
C ALA A 409 -6.17 22.56 8.97
N ALA A 410 -7.31 23.09 9.44
CA ALA A 410 -7.51 24.54 9.58
C ALA A 410 -6.54 25.24 10.57
N SER A 411 -5.93 24.49 11.49
CA SER A 411 -4.92 24.99 12.44
C SER A 411 -3.48 24.67 12.04
N ASP A 412 -3.25 24.18 10.80
CA ASP A 412 -1.93 23.80 10.28
C ASP A 412 -1.23 22.69 11.11
N SER A 413 -1.98 21.90 11.89
CA SER A 413 -1.50 20.68 12.56
C SER A 413 -1.53 19.45 11.65
N LEU A 414 -2.29 19.50 10.56
CA LEU A 414 -2.26 18.58 9.43
C LEU A 414 -1.85 19.41 8.21
N VAL A 415 -0.80 18.98 7.50
CA VAL A 415 -0.13 19.81 6.49
C VAL A 415 -0.01 19.07 5.16
N VAL A 416 -0.48 19.69 4.08
CA VAL A 416 -0.23 19.24 2.71
C VAL A 416 0.36 20.41 1.92
N ARG A 417 1.62 20.29 1.45
CA ARG A 417 2.34 21.40 0.78
C ARG A 417 3.18 20.91 -0.38
N ASN A 418 3.37 21.77 -1.38
CA ASN A 418 4.12 21.44 -2.60
C ASN A 418 3.66 20.13 -3.27
N THR A 419 2.37 19.81 -3.15
CA THR A 419 1.80 18.56 -3.69
C THR A 419 0.97 18.88 -4.92
N THR A 420 1.27 18.20 -6.02
CA THR A 420 0.47 18.28 -7.24
C THR A 420 -0.71 17.32 -7.12
N MET A 421 -1.93 17.85 -7.19
CA MET A 421 -3.18 17.08 -7.25
C MET A 421 -3.83 17.31 -8.62
N ALA A 422 -4.06 16.24 -9.38
CA ALA A 422 -4.52 16.33 -10.77
C ALA A 422 -5.50 15.21 -11.15
N ASN A 423 -6.18 15.38 -12.29
CA ASN A 423 -7.07 14.39 -12.91
C ASN A 423 -8.13 13.80 -11.96
N ALA A 424 -8.83 14.68 -11.24
CA ALA A 424 -9.97 14.32 -10.40
C ALA A 424 -11.30 14.60 -11.12
N THR A 425 -12.26 13.69 -11.00
CA THR A 425 -13.58 13.82 -11.63
C THR A 425 -14.62 14.51 -10.73
N GLY A 426 -14.33 14.67 -9.43
CA GLY A 426 -15.18 15.34 -8.44
C GLY A 426 -14.51 16.54 -7.74
N SER A 427 -14.93 16.83 -6.50
CA SER A 427 -14.22 17.81 -5.65
C SER A 427 -12.81 17.29 -5.34
N PHE A 428 -11.77 18.05 -5.68
CA PHE A 428 -10.37 17.66 -5.41
C PHE A 428 -10.12 17.38 -3.92
N ILE A 429 -10.62 18.27 -3.06
CA ILE A 429 -10.54 18.15 -1.61
C ILE A 429 -11.94 18.33 -1.04
N SER A 430 -12.36 17.43 -0.17
CA SER A 430 -13.61 17.56 0.58
C SER A 430 -13.40 17.26 2.06
N ALA A 431 -14.38 17.65 2.87
CA ALA A 431 -14.50 17.24 4.26
C ALA A 431 -15.96 16.89 4.54
N ASN A 432 -16.20 15.84 5.30
CA ASN A 432 -17.53 15.42 5.72
C ASN A 432 -17.64 15.47 7.26
N SER A 433 -18.83 15.21 7.81
CA SER A 433 -19.02 14.94 9.24
C SER A 433 -18.39 15.97 10.19
N LEU A 434 -18.39 17.24 9.78
CA LEU A 434 -17.72 18.33 10.51
C LEU A 434 -18.30 18.54 11.90
N PRO A 435 -17.50 18.99 12.88
CA PRO A 435 -18.01 19.39 14.20
C PRO A 435 -19.08 20.48 14.08
N THR A 436 -20.06 20.46 14.99
CA THR A 436 -21.15 21.45 15.02
C THR A 436 -20.60 22.88 15.09
N GLY A 437 -21.05 23.74 14.17
CA GLY A 437 -20.63 25.15 14.11
C GLY A 437 -19.28 25.38 13.44
N PHE A 438 -18.58 24.33 13.00
CA PHE A 438 -17.35 24.44 12.23
C PHE A 438 -17.62 24.32 10.73
N THR A 439 -16.97 25.18 9.94
CA THR A 439 -16.98 25.09 8.48
C THR A 439 -15.55 24.91 7.99
N PHE A 440 -15.37 24.05 6.99
CA PHE A 440 -14.07 23.81 6.38
C PHE A 440 -14.08 24.33 4.94
N SER A 441 -13.08 25.14 4.59
CA SER A 441 -12.86 25.62 3.23
C SER A 441 -11.50 25.11 2.77
N ALA A 442 -11.50 24.13 1.85
CA ALA A 442 -10.28 23.61 1.24
C ALA A 442 -9.47 24.72 0.55
N THR A 443 -10.16 25.63 -0.14
CA THR A 443 -9.56 26.83 -0.72
C THR A 443 -8.86 27.65 0.35
N THR A 444 -9.52 28.00 1.44
CA THR A 444 -8.91 28.79 2.51
C THR A 444 -7.75 28.05 3.17
N TRP A 445 -7.88 26.74 3.45
CA TRP A 445 -6.79 25.97 4.05
C TRP A 445 -5.53 25.95 3.18
N LEU A 446 -5.70 25.81 1.86
CA LEU A 446 -4.58 25.85 0.92
C LEU A 446 -4.04 27.27 0.67
N THR A 447 -4.81 28.31 0.94
CA THR A 447 -4.47 29.70 0.55
C THR A 447 -4.22 30.64 1.73
N SER A 448 -4.62 30.27 2.95
CA SER A 448 -4.41 31.02 4.19
C SER A 448 -3.20 30.49 4.97
N GLY A 449 -2.36 31.42 5.43
CA GLY A 449 -1.04 31.23 6.02
C GLY A 449 -0.31 32.59 6.00
N PRO A 450 0.86 32.77 6.64
CA PRO A 450 1.53 34.06 6.72
C PRO A 450 2.19 34.41 5.37
N SER A 451 1.36 34.73 4.38
CA SER A 451 1.59 35.56 3.20
C SER A 451 0.48 35.24 2.19
N SER A 452 -0.45 36.18 2.06
CA SER A 452 -1.55 36.21 1.10
C SER A 452 -1.10 36.00 -0.35
N GLY A 453 -1.81 35.13 -1.08
CA GLY A 453 -1.83 35.16 -2.54
C GLY A 453 -2.19 33.81 -3.16
N TRP A 454 -3.12 33.85 -4.12
CA TRP A 454 -3.62 32.77 -4.98
C TRP A 454 -4.95 32.15 -4.55
N GLY A 455 -5.97 32.33 -5.39
CA GLY A 455 -7.31 31.76 -5.23
C GLY A 455 -7.40 30.37 -5.87
N ALA A 456 -8.22 29.51 -5.28
CA ALA A 456 -8.61 28.26 -5.92
C ALA A 456 -9.44 28.56 -7.17
N THR A 457 -9.04 28.01 -8.31
CA THR A 457 -9.91 27.89 -9.48
C THR A 457 -10.02 26.41 -9.82
N ALA A 458 -11.24 25.95 -10.07
CA ALA A 458 -11.50 24.56 -10.44
C ALA A 458 -10.65 24.15 -11.65
N GLY A 459 -9.83 23.11 -11.49
CA GLY A 459 -9.05 22.51 -12.58
C GLY A 459 -7.54 22.80 -12.62
N ALA A 460 -6.95 23.49 -11.65
CA ALA A 460 -5.51 23.78 -11.67
C ALA A 460 -4.81 23.55 -10.33
N THR A 461 -3.56 23.13 -10.42
CA THR A 461 -2.56 22.83 -9.38
C THR A 461 -2.76 23.58 -8.06
N LEU A 462 -3.04 22.83 -6.98
CA LEU A 462 -3.19 23.34 -5.62
C LEU A 462 -1.80 23.59 -4.99
N ASN A 463 -1.17 24.74 -5.29
CA ASN A 463 0.16 25.08 -4.78
C ASN A 463 0.14 26.20 -3.72
N LYS A 464 0.32 25.83 -2.45
CA LYS A 464 0.86 26.74 -1.42
C LYS A 464 2.38 26.74 -1.54
N THR A 465 2.93 27.66 -2.33
CA THR A 465 4.38 27.97 -2.30
C THR A 465 4.57 29.15 -1.35
N THR A 466 4.60 28.91 -0.04
CA THR A 466 5.04 29.93 0.91
C THR A 466 6.52 29.70 1.17
N SER A 467 7.35 30.60 0.66
CA SER A 467 8.57 31.01 1.36
C SER A 467 8.12 31.57 2.72
N VAL A 468 7.95 30.70 3.72
CA VAL A 468 7.64 31.12 5.09
C VAL A 468 8.93 31.72 5.63
N SER A 469 8.99 33.04 5.73
CA SER A 469 9.97 33.69 6.59
C SER A 469 9.67 33.28 8.03
N ASP A 470 10.57 32.45 8.51
CA ASP A 470 10.80 31.92 9.84
C ASP A 470 10.28 32.80 11.01
N SER A 471 9.35 32.28 11.79
CA SER A 471 8.99 32.86 13.11
C SER A 471 8.32 31.89 14.09
N ILE A 472 8.28 30.60 13.81
CA ILE A 472 7.81 29.58 14.77
C ILE A 472 8.92 28.56 14.92
N GLY A 473 9.76 28.76 15.95
CA GLY A 473 11.03 28.07 16.23
C GLY A 473 10.95 26.56 16.47
N LEU A 474 10.38 25.83 15.53
CA LEU A 474 10.69 24.43 15.27
C LEU A 474 11.92 24.42 14.37
N VAL A 475 13.02 23.83 14.83
CA VAL A 475 14.21 23.55 14.01
C VAL A 475 13.79 22.60 12.89
N LYS A 476 13.33 23.15 11.75
CA LYS A 476 12.79 22.41 10.60
C LYS A 476 13.90 22.08 9.59
N PRO A 477 13.88 20.90 8.95
CA PRO A 477 14.60 20.65 7.71
C PRO A 477 14.18 21.68 6.66
N ALA A 478 15.14 22.20 5.89
CA ALA A 478 14.82 22.95 4.67
C ALA A 478 14.19 22.00 3.65
N PHE A 479 12.86 21.89 3.65
CA PHE A 479 12.04 21.23 2.62
C PHE A 479 11.94 22.09 1.34
N GLU A 480 12.88 23.02 1.17
CA GLU A 480 13.06 23.80 -0.04
C GLU A 480 13.66 22.90 -1.12
N LEU A 481 13.13 23.01 -2.34
CA LEU A 481 13.83 22.50 -3.51
C LEU A 481 15.22 23.15 -3.57
N ALA A 482 16.23 22.44 -4.06
CA ALA A 482 17.58 23.00 -4.21
C ALA A 482 17.56 24.36 -4.96
N SER A 483 18.49 25.25 -4.63
CA SER A 483 18.60 26.59 -5.23
C SER A 483 18.59 26.53 -6.76
N GLY A 484 17.77 27.36 -7.41
CA GLY A 484 17.57 27.34 -8.87
C GLY A 484 16.32 26.58 -9.34
N ALA A 485 15.57 25.98 -8.41
CA ALA A 485 14.21 25.53 -8.70
C ALA A 485 13.33 26.73 -9.07
N ALA A 486 12.63 26.63 -10.22
CA ALA A 486 11.81 27.73 -10.74
C ALA A 486 10.78 28.19 -9.69
N SER A 487 10.91 29.45 -9.25
CA SER A 487 9.94 30.08 -8.36
C SER A 487 8.64 30.35 -9.13
N VAL A 488 7.51 29.94 -8.55
CA VAL A 488 6.14 30.00 -9.12
C VAL A 488 5.58 31.44 -9.21
N ALA A 489 6.40 32.49 -9.08
CA ALA A 489 5.94 33.82 -8.67
C ALA A 489 5.55 34.84 -9.77
N SER A 490 5.61 34.54 -11.08
CA SER A 490 5.28 35.59 -12.09
C SER A 490 4.64 35.14 -13.41
N ALA A 491 4.10 33.93 -13.52
CA ALA A 491 3.48 33.50 -14.78
C ALA A 491 1.96 33.69 -14.77
N ASN A 492 1.49 34.78 -15.38
CA ASN A 492 0.13 34.90 -15.88
C ASN A 492 -0.18 33.68 -16.79
N VAL A 493 -1.21 32.91 -16.43
CA VAL A 493 -1.53 31.59 -17.02
C VAL A 493 -1.97 31.68 -18.50
N ASN A 494 -2.15 32.89 -19.06
CA ASN A 494 -2.39 33.10 -20.49
C ASN A 494 -1.13 33.50 -21.30
N GLN A 495 0.05 33.51 -20.70
CA GLN A 495 1.33 33.75 -21.39
C GLN A 495 2.47 32.84 -20.90
N ILE A 496 2.22 31.54 -20.73
CA ILE A 496 3.32 30.56 -20.86
C ILE A 496 3.45 30.21 -22.35
N SER A 497 4.11 31.11 -23.08
CA SER A 497 4.78 30.79 -24.33
C SER A 497 6.25 30.49 -24.00
N PHE A 498 6.68 29.25 -24.27
CA PHE A 498 8.10 28.91 -24.25
C PHE A 498 8.78 29.59 -25.45
N ALA A 499 9.87 30.33 -25.24
CA ALA A 499 10.65 30.88 -26.35
C ALA A 499 11.58 29.79 -26.92
N ASN A 500 11.61 29.67 -28.26
CA ASN A 500 12.31 28.64 -29.03
C ASN A 500 13.85 28.62 -28.92
N SER A 501 14.48 29.40 -28.04
CA SER A 501 15.95 29.43 -27.90
C SER A 501 16.52 28.62 -26.73
N ASP A 502 15.67 28.02 -25.90
CA ASP A 502 16.08 26.99 -24.91
C ASP A 502 15.77 25.56 -25.39
N PHE A 503 15.31 25.44 -26.64
CA PHE A 503 14.95 24.21 -27.30
C PHE A 503 15.80 24.03 -28.57
N THR A 504 17.07 23.66 -28.41
CA THR A 504 17.65 22.72 -29.38
C THR A 504 17.09 21.35 -29.07
N LEU A 505 16.30 20.83 -30.00
CA LEU A 505 15.81 19.45 -30.05
C LEU A 505 16.88 18.47 -29.55
N ASN A 506 16.65 17.88 -28.38
CA ASN A 506 17.22 16.59 -28.08
C ASN A 506 16.13 15.69 -27.48
N THR A 507 16.00 14.51 -28.06
CA THR A 507 14.85 13.62 -28.06
C THR A 507 14.71 12.74 -26.81
N ASP A 508 15.27 13.14 -25.67
CA ASP A 508 15.39 12.27 -24.49
C ASP A 508 14.59 12.78 -23.27
N ALA A 509 13.26 12.61 -23.39
CA ALA A 509 12.20 12.43 -22.36
C ALA A 509 12.14 13.28 -21.07
N PRO A 510 11.19 14.25 -20.97
CA PRO A 510 10.61 14.78 -19.73
C PRO A 510 9.28 14.08 -19.33
N ILE A 511 9.03 13.88 -18.02
CA ILE A 511 7.92 13.07 -17.45
C ILE A 511 6.52 13.72 -17.50
N PHE A 512 6.34 14.94 -17.99
CA PHE A 512 5.00 15.51 -18.17
C PHE A 512 4.91 16.37 -19.43
N SER A 513 4.10 15.93 -20.41
CA SER A 513 3.74 16.74 -21.57
C SER A 513 2.48 17.58 -21.29
N ARG A 514 2.40 18.69 -22.01
CA ARG A 514 1.41 19.75 -21.88
C ARG A 514 0.13 19.35 -22.61
N GLU A 515 -1.00 19.56 -21.95
CA GLU A 515 -2.40 19.16 -22.30
C GLU A 515 -2.79 17.73 -21.85
N GLY A 516 -3.37 17.63 -20.65
CA GLY A 516 -4.02 16.41 -20.13
C GLY A 516 -3.05 15.39 -19.52
N ALA A 517 -2.91 15.40 -18.19
CA ALA A 517 -1.89 14.64 -17.46
C ALA A 517 -1.91 13.14 -17.76
N CYS A 518 -0.81 12.65 -18.34
CA CYS A 518 -0.53 11.24 -18.58
C CYS A 518 0.83 10.90 -17.95
N PHE A 519 0.94 9.74 -17.28
CA PHE A 519 2.16 9.30 -16.60
C PHE A 519 2.94 8.32 -17.49
N ALA A 520 4.13 8.72 -17.94
CA ALA A 520 5.03 7.85 -18.70
C ALA A 520 6.23 7.46 -17.82
N HIS A 521 6.34 6.18 -17.48
CA HIS A 521 7.53 5.62 -16.84
C HIS A 521 8.09 4.50 -17.73
N PRO A 522 9.41 4.43 -17.99
CA PRO A 522 9.98 3.45 -18.93
C PRO A 522 9.63 1.98 -18.66
N ARG A 523 9.24 1.64 -17.42
CA ARG A 523 8.77 0.29 -17.02
C ARG A 523 7.25 0.13 -16.96
N LEU A 524 6.48 1.22 -16.98
CA LEU A 524 5.01 1.23 -16.89
C LEU A 524 4.35 1.63 -18.23
N GLY A 525 5.14 1.84 -19.29
CA GLY A 525 4.67 2.31 -20.60
C GLY A 525 4.49 3.85 -20.64
N SER A 526 4.46 4.42 -21.84
CA SER A 526 4.09 5.83 -22.05
C SER A 526 2.57 5.96 -22.08
N LEU A 527 2.00 6.74 -21.18
CA LEU A 527 0.66 7.30 -21.36
C LEU A 527 0.88 8.61 -22.16
N ASP A 528 0.55 8.65 -23.45
CA ASP A 528 0.74 9.81 -24.35
C ASP A 528 -0.62 10.36 -24.79
N ALA A 529 -0.82 11.69 -24.79
CA ALA A 529 -2.09 12.35 -25.08
C ALA A 529 -2.60 12.21 -26.53
N ALA A 530 -1.72 11.94 -27.51
CA ALA A 530 -2.13 11.69 -28.90
C ALA A 530 -2.33 10.20 -29.23
N ASN A 531 -1.81 9.32 -28.37
CA ASN A 531 -1.87 7.87 -28.48
C ASN A 531 -2.17 7.27 -27.10
N CYS A 532 -3.18 7.79 -26.39
CA CYS A 532 -3.64 7.22 -25.12
C CYS A 532 -4.14 5.81 -25.44
N VAL A 533 -3.22 4.83 -25.40
CA VAL A 533 -3.61 3.45 -25.56
C VAL A 533 -4.47 3.16 -24.35
N ALA A 534 -5.68 2.66 -24.58
CA ALA A 534 -6.50 2.10 -23.53
C ALA A 534 -5.61 1.18 -22.66
N PRO A 535 -5.83 1.11 -21.33
CA PRO A 535 -4.99 0.38 -20.38
C PRO A 535 -4.77 -1.10 -20.73
N ASN A 536 -5.48 -1.61 -21.74
CA ASN A 536 -5.19 -2.80 -22.53
C ASN A 536 -3.70 -2.95 -22.94
N ALA A 537 -2.87 -1.91 -22.89
CA ALA A 537 -1.46 -1.97 -23.30
C ALA A 537 -0.42 -1.98 -22.16
N VAL A 538 -0.82 -1.86 -20.89
CA VAL A 538 0.06 -2.26 -19.78
C VAL A 538 -0.27 -3.72 -19.45
N ASP A 539 0.40 -4.63 -20.15
CA ASP A 539 0.33 -6.05 -19.87
C ASP A 539 1.08 -6.34 -18.56
N PHE A 540 0.37 -6.24 -17.43
CA PHE A 540 0.87 -6.66 -16.10
C PHE A 540 1.07 -8.18 -15.98
N GLY A 541 0.92 -8.92 -17.08
CA GLY A 541 1.24 -10.33 -17.08
C GLY A 541 0.20 -11.27 -16.55
N PHE A 542 -1.02 -10.79 -16.41
CA PHE A 542 -2.10 -11.68 -16.74
C PHE A 542 -1.94 -11.96 -18.23
N VAL A 543 -1.60 -13.20 -18.58
CA VAL A 543 -1.68 -13.66 -19.96
C VAL A 543 -3.14 -13.48 -20.38
N THR A 544 -3.50 -12.28 -20.84
CA THR A 544 -4.65 -12.09 -21.70
C THR A 544 -4.17 -12.46 -23.09
N SER A 545 -3.82 -13.73 -23.27
CA SER A 545 -4.25 -14.34 -24.52
C SER A 545 -5.76 -14.13 -24.51
N SER A 546 -6.27 -13.47 -25.53
CA SER A 546 -7.66 -13.01 -25.66
C SER A 546 -8.68 -14.18 -25.76
N ALA A 547 -8.36 -15.31 -25.13
CA ALA A 547 -9.09 -16.56 -25.14
C ALA A 547 -9.46 -17.11 -23.74
N GLU A 548 -8.81 -16.76 -22.62
CA GLU A 548 -9.03 -17.56 -21.37
C GLU A 548 -8.94 -16.79 -20.03
N ALA A 549 -10.00 -16.08 -19.65
CA ALA A 549 -10.26 -15.80 -18.23
C ALA A 549 -11.75 -15.99 -17.93
N ILE A 550 -12.16 -17.25 -17.73
CA ILE A 550 -13.42 -17.58 -17.07
C ILE A 550 -13.10 -18.04 -15.65
N VAL A 551 -13.76 -17.44 -14.64
CA VAL A 551 -13.74 -17.94 -13.25
C VAL A 551 -15.09 -18.57 -12.95
N VAL A 552 -15.08 -19.76 -12.35
CA VAL A 552 -16.29 -20.47 -11.90
C VAL A 552 -16.17 -20.62 -10.38
N TYR A 553 -17.00 -19.92 -9.61
CA TYR A 553 -16.89 -19.85 -8.15
C TYR A 553 -18.28 -19.77 -7.47
N PRO A 554 -18.51 -20.45 -6.31
CA PRO A 554 -17.62 -21.43 -5.70
C PRO A 554 -17.48 -22.68 -6.58
N ASN A 555 -16.35 -23.37 -6.49
CA ASN A 555 -16.10 -24.62 -7.20
C ASN A 555 -15.18 -25.52 -6.34
N PRO A 556 -15.72 -26.51 -5.61
CA PRO A 556 -17.05 -27.08 -5.76
C PRO A 556 -18.21 -26.14 -5.36
N ALA A 557 -19.34 -26.22 -6.07
CA ALA A 557 -20.57 -25.51 -5.74
C ALA A 557 -21.58 -26.45 -5.04
N THR A 558 -22.37 -25.89 -4.13
CA THR A 558 -23.43 -26.62 -3.40
C THR A 558 -24.81 -26.18 -3.89
N ASP A 559 -25.17 -24.90 -3.72
CA ASP A 559 -26.49 -24.37 -4.05
C ASP A 559 -26.52 -23.43 -5.25
N LYS A 560 -25.45 -22.67 -5.47
CA LYS A 560 -25.29 -21.74 -6.59
C LYS A 560 -23.85 -21.67 -7.05
N VAL A 561 -23.65 -21.28 -8.30
CA VAL A 561 -22.35 -21.01 -8.89
C VAL A 561 -22.40 -19.71 -9.68
N GLN A 562 -21.36 -18.89 -9.55
CA GLN A 562 -21.14 -17.69 -10.33
C GLN A 562 -20.06 -17.94 -11.37
N VAL A 563 -20.30 -17.48 -12.58
CA VAL A 563 -19.37 -17.54 -13.70
C VAL A 563 -19.00 -16.10 -14.06
N TYR A 564 -17.74 -15.76 -13.87
CA TYR A 564 -17.15 -14.50 -14.26
C TYR A 564 -16.48 -14.68 -15.62
N THR A 565 -16.77 -13.79 -16.55
CA THR A 565 -16.22 -13.77 -17.91
C THR A 565 -15.26 -12.57 -18.04
N ALA A 566 -14.36 -12.60 -19.01
CA ALA A 566 -13.45 -11.48 -19.23
C ALA A 566 -14.22 -10.21 -19.67
N GLN A 567 -13.63 -9.04 -19.40
CA GLN A 567 -14.21 -7.70 -19.63
C GLN A 567 -14.61 -7.43 -21.10
N ASN A 568 -14.13 -8.23 -22.07
CA ASN A 568 -14.50 -8.17 -23.48
C ASN A 568 -15.66 -9.14 -23.88
N PHE A 569 -16.29 -9.81 -22.92
CA PHE A 569 -17.38 -10.79 -23.11
C PHE A 569 -18.75 -10.26 -22.68
N ALA A 570 -19.03 -8.96 -22.92
CA ALA A 570 -20.37 -8.42 -22.71
C ALA A 570 -21.39 -9.19 -23.57
N ASN A 571 -22.49 -9.64 -22.96
CA ASN A 571 -23.53 -10.47 -23.60
C ASN A 571 -23.09 -11.88 -24.02
N ALA A 572 -22.03 -12.44 -23.42
CA ALA A 572 -21.65 -13.82 -23.69
C ALA A 572 -22.71 -14.83 -23.20
N VAL A 573 -22.95 -15.87 -23.98
CA VAL A 573 -23.86 -16.96 -23.64
C VAL A 573 -23.10 -17.98 -22.80
N VAL A 574 -23.50 -18.15 -21.55
CA VAL A 574 -22.94 -19.14 -20.63
C VAL A 574 -23.87 -20.33 -20.51
N THR A 575 -23.33 -21.53 -20.65
CA THR A 575 -24.05 -22.80 -20.68
C THR A 575 -23.43 -23.77 -19.67
N ILE A 576 -24.23 -24.46 -18.86
CA ILE A 576 -23.76 -25.57 -18.02
C ILE A 576 -24.26 -26.89 -18.59
N GLN A 577 -23.35 -27.85 -18.81
CA GLN A 577 -23.62 -29.17 -19.33
C GLN A 577 -23.18 -30.26 -18.34
N ASN A 578 -23.91 -31.37 -18.28
CA ASN A 578 -23.45 -32.56 -17.57
C ASN A 578 -22.42 -33.35 -18.40
N ALA A 579 -21.82 -34.39 -17.81
CA ALA A 579 -20.83 -35.24 -18.47
C ALA A 579 -21.33 -35.96 -19.75
N MET A 580 -22.65 -36.06 -19.96
CA MET A 580 -23.25 -36.63 -21.18
C MET A 580 -23.51 -35.56 -22.26
N GLY A 581 -23.06 -34.31 -22.04
CA GLY A 581 -23.27 -33.19 -22.95
C GLY A 581 -24.69 -32.61 -22.91
N THR A 582 -25.54 -33.04 -21.97
CA THR A 582 -26.88 -32.47 -21.81
C THR A 582 -26.78 -31.09 -21.18
N THR A 583 -27.34 -30.09 -21.84
CA THR A 583 -27.40 -28.71 -21.31
C THR A 583 -28.45 -28.62 -20.21
N LEU A 584 -28.03 -28.17 -19.03
CA LEU A 584 -28.87 -28.02 -17.84
C LEU A 584 -29.29 -26.57 -17.58
N ALA A 585 -28.44 -25.63 -17.95
CA ALA A 585 -28.76 -24.21 -17.82
C ALA A 585 -28.06 -23.39 -18.91
N THR A 586 -28.68 -22.29 -19.32
CA THR A 586 -28.10 -21.30 -20.24
C THR A 586 -28.58 -19.91 -19.86
N GLN A 587 -27.66 -18.96 -19.79
CA GLN A 587 -27.94 -17.57 -19.47
C GLN A 587 -26.97 -16.66 -20.23
N VAL A 588 -27.35 -15.40 -20.42
CA VAL A 588 -26.47 -14.37 -20.99
C VAL A 588 -25.81 -13.63 -19.82
N ALA A 589 -24.51 -13.41 -19.88
CA ALA A 589 -23.78 -12.66 -18.86
C ALA A 589 -24.18 -11.17 -18.89
N ASN A 590 -24.73 -10.67 -17.78
CA ASN A 590 -25.01 -9.26 -17.55
C ASN A 590 -23.78 -8.66 -16.86
N ASP A 591 -23.11 -7.72 -17.52
CA ASP A 591 -21.89 -7.08 -17.00
C ASP A 591 -20.82 -8.08 -16.55
N HIS A 592 -20.56 -9.05 -17.44
CA HIS A 592 -19.48 -10.05 -17.33
C HIS A 592 -19.67 -11.12 -16.26
N THR A 593 -20.77 -11.11 -15.50
CA THR A 593 -21.06 -12.13 -14.49
C THR A 593 -22.40 -12.80 -14.75
N VAL A 594 -22.50 -14.08 -14.42
CA VAL A 594 -23.78 -14.81 -14.43
C VAL A 594 -23.85 -15.76 -13.25
N THR A 595 -25.04 -15.86 -12.64
CA THR A 595 -25.27 -16.76 -11.49
C THR A 595 -26.24 -17.87 -11.91
N PHE A 596 -25.87 -19.11 -11.62
CA PHE A 596 -26.73 -20.28 -11.80
C PHE A 596 -27.10 -20.88 -10.46
N GLU A 597 -28.39 -21.13 -10.26
CA GLU A 597 -28.85 -22.02 -9.20
C GLU A 597 -28.47 -23.46 -9.57
N THR A 598 -27.72 -24.11 -8.70
CA THR A 598 -27.27 -25.50 -8.86
C THR A 598 -27.92 -26.43 -7.84
N SER A 599 -28.90 -25.94 -7.07
CA SER A 599 -29.65 -26.65 -6.01
C SER A 599 -30.49 -27.85 -6.51
N ASN A 600 -30.63 -28.02 -7.82
CA ASN A 600 -31.23 -29.20 -8.45
C ASN A 600 -30.22 -30.09 -9.22
N PHE A 601 -28.92 -29.75 -9.23
CA PHE A 601 -27.90 -30.57 -9.90
C PHE A 601 -27.44 -31.70 -8.98
N SER A 602 -27.25 -32.90 -9.53
CA SER A 602 -26.70 -34.04 -8.77
C SER A 602 -25.20 -33.85 -8.49
N ASN A 603 -24.67 -34.49 -7.45
CA ASN A 603 -23.23 -34.54 -7.20
C ASN A 603 -22.50 -35.10 -8.44
N GLY A 604 -21.45 -34.41 -8.89
CA GLY A 604 -20.73 -34.79 -10.09
C GLY A 604 -20.00 -33.64 -10.79
N MET A 605 -19.42 -33.97 -11.94
CA MET A 605 -18.67 -33.04 -12.78
C MET A 605 -19.54 -32.51 -13.93
N TYR A 606 -19.44 -31.20 -14.14
CA TYR A 606 -20.14 -30.43 -15.16
C TYR A 606 -19.15 -29.60 -15.96
N ILE A 607 -19.55 -29.19 -17.15
CA ILE A 607 -18.78 -28.32 -18.03
C ILE A 607 -19.54 -27.00 -18.14
N VAL A 608 -18.90 -25.92 -17.72
CA VAL A 608 -19.35 -24.55 -17.96
C VAL A 608 -18.71 -24.09 -19.26
N THR A 609 -19.50 -23.61 -20.21
CA THR A 609 -19.05 -23.13 -21.51
C THR A 609 -19.51 -21.69 -21.69
N VAL A 610 -18.62 -20.80 -22.12
CA VAL A 610 -18.93 -19.41 -22.45
C VAL A 610 -18.70 -19.21 -23.95
N ASN A 611 -19.74 -18.79 -24.65
CA ASN A 611 -19.71 -18.46 -26.07
C ASN A 611 -19.94 -16.96 -26.28
N ASN A 612 -18.98 -16.29 -26.91
CA ASN A 612 -19.11 -14.89 -27.31
C ASN A 612 -18.83 -14.76 -28.79
N GLY A 613 -19.89 -14.59 -29.59
CA GLY A 613 -19.79 -14.37 -31.03
C GLY A 613 -19.04 -15.47 -31.79
N GLY A 614 -19.09 -16.74 -31.32
CA GLY A 614 -18.43 -17.88 -31.95
C GLY A 614 -17.09 -18.28 -31.33
N LYS A 615 -16.57 -17.52 -30.37
CA LYS A 615 -15.43 -17.94 -29.53
C LYS A 615 -15.96 -18.68 -28.31
N ILE A 616 -15.55 -19.94 -28.16
CA ILE A 616 -16.01 -20.84 -27.10
C ILE A 616 -14.85 -21.15 -26.17
N THR A 617 -15.06 -21.00 -24.87
CA THR A 617 -14.13 -21.45 -23.83
C THR A 617 -14.88 -22.13 -22.70
N SER A 618 -14.24 -23.09 -22.02
CA SER A 618 -14.91 -23.99 -21.07
C SER A 618 -14.11 -24.20 -19.80
N LYS A 619 -14.80 -24.40 -18.67
CA LYS A 619 -14.24 -24.70 -17.34
C LYS A 619 -15.03 -25.85 -16.71
N THR A 620 -14.36 -26.64 -15.88
CA THR A 620 -15.01 -27.67 -15.08
C THR A 620 -15.71 -27.06 -13.87
N LEU A 621 -16.93 -27.50 -13.59
CA LEU A 621 -17.68 -27.25 -12.36
C LEU A 621 -17.90 -28.56 -11.62
N LEU A 622 -17.53 -28.61 -10.35
CA LEU A 622 -17.81 -29.72 -9.46
C LEU A 622 -19.02 -29.36 -8.59
N ILE A 623 -20.04 -30.21 -8.57
CA ILE A 623 -21.11 -30.13 -7.58
C ILE A 623 -20.81 -31.13 -6.47
N ASN A 624 -20.68 -30.63 -5.24
CA ASN A 624 -20.45 -31.44 -4.05
C ASN A 624 -21.42 -30.99 -2.94
N ARG A 625 -22.39 -31.85 -2.65
CA ARG A 625 -23.33 -31.70 -1.55
C ARG A 625 -23.17 -32.81 -0.53
#